data_AF-A0A0P1ERM0-F1
#
_entry.id   AF-A0A0P1ERM0-F1
#
_cell.length_a   1.000
_cell.length_b   1.000
_cell.length_c   1.000
_cell.angle_alpha   90.00
_cell.angle_beta   90.00
_cell.angle_gamma   90.00
#
_symmetry.space_group_name_H-M   'P 1'
#
loop_
_entity.id
_entity.type
_entity.pdbx_description
1 polymer ?
#
loop_
_entity_poly.entity_id
_entity_poly.type
_entity_poly.pdbx_seq_one_letter_code
_entity_poly.pdbx_strand_id
1 'polypeptide(L)' 'MRKWGILFTPTLVFLPEKVPEDATAINAAVAVMPGAFSKGTTLDLFTWVAERRYELDNGEDFQRYHARRIQERNNVSQK' A
#
# COMPACT_ATOMS: atom_id res chain seq x y z
N MET A 1 19.42 5.38 -17.92
CA MET A 1 18.92 4.76 -16.67
C MET A 1 17.40 4.58 -16.76
N ARG A 2 16.83 3.52 -16.18
CA ARG A 2 15.36 3.33 -16.14
C ARG A 2 14.79 4.25 -15.05
N LYS A 3 13.95 5.24 -15.44
CA LYS A 3 13.36 6.28 -14.57
C LYS A 3 12.67 5.74 -13.30
N TRP A 4 12.24 4.48 -13.30
CA TRP A 4 11.42 3.89 -12.23
C TRP A 4 11.99 2.60 -11.62
N GLY A 5 13.14 2.10 -12.09
CA GLY A 5 13.76 0.89 -11.53
C GLY A 5 12.91 -0.39 -11.54
N ILE A 6 11.82 -0.45 -12.33
CA ILE A 6 10.88 -1.57 -12.32
C ILE A 6 11.54 -2.84 -12.89
N LEU A 7 11.48 -3.92 -12.10
CA LEU A 7 12.00 -5.25 -12.44
C LEU A 7 10.89 -6.28 -12.67
N PHE A 8 9.71 -6.09 -12.09
CA PHE A 8 8.61 -7.04 -12.12
C PHE A 8 7.30 -6.40 -12.56
N THR A 9 6.38 -7.19 -13.11
CA THR A 9 5.06 -6.73 -13.54
C THR A 9 3.95 -7.64 -12.98
N PRO A 10 2.83 -7.09 -12.52
CA PRO A 10 2.56 -5.65 -12.37
C PRO A 10 3.38 -5.03 -11.23
N THR A 11 3.81 -3.78 -11.38
CA THR A 11 4.34 -2.97 -10.26
C THR A 11 3.40 -1.79 -10.07
N LEU A 12 2.84 -1.65 -8.87
CA LEU A 12 2.06 -0.48 -8.47
C LEU A 12 2.89 0.35 -7.49
N VAL A 13 3.01 1.65 -7.79
CA VAL A 13 3.68 2.63 -6.94
C VAL A 13 2.63 3.61 -6.46
N PHE A 14 2.47 3.72 -5.15
CA PHE A 14 1.55 4.66 -4.51
C PHE A 14 2.32 5.89 -4.07
N LEU A 15 1.90 7.07 -4.54
CA LEU A 15 2.51 8.35 -4.24
C LEU A 15 1.58 9.17 -3.32
N PRO A 16 2.12 10.02 -2.44
CA PRO A 16 1.33 11.01 -1.72
C PRO A 16 0.81 12.07 -2.70
N GLU A 17 -0.20 12.85 -2.29
CA GLU A 17 -0.78 13.90 -3.13
C GLU A 17 0.21 15.01 -3.47
N LYS A 18 1.18 15.25 -2.59
CA LYS A 18 2.27 16.20 -2.80
C LYS A 18 3.59 15.45 -2.83
N VAL A 19 4.27 15.50 -3.97
CA VAL A 19 5.58 14.90 -4.19
C VAL A 19 6.62 16.01 -4.27
N PRO A 20 7.73 15.94 -3.51
CA PRO A 20 8.85 16.89 -3.66
C PRO A 20 9.42 16.85 -5.08
N GLU A 21 9.73 18.02 -5.65
CA GLU A 21 10.22 18.13 -7.04
C GLU A 21 11.57 17.45 -7.27
N ASP A 22 12.37 17.31 -6.20
CA ASP A 22 13.70 16.70 -6.18
C ASP A 22 13.68 15.19 -5.88
N ALA A 23 12.51 14.62 -5.56
CA ALA A 23 12.38 13.21 -5.24
C ALA A 23 12.11 12.33 -6.48
N THR A 24 12.75 11.17 -6.53
CA THR A 24 12.32 10.12 -7.47
C THR A 24 11.03 9.49 -6.97
N ALA A 25 10.20 8.98 -7.87
CA ALA A 25 8.92 8.40 -7.47
C ALA A 25 9.06 7.19 -6.53
N ILE A 26 10.16 6.43 -6.59
CA ILE A 26 10.40 5.33 -5.65
C ILE A 26 10.73 5.88 -4.26
N ASN A 27 11.54 6.93 -4.19
CA ASN A 27 11.89 7.58 -2.92
C ASN A 27 10.70 8.30 -2.29
N ALA A 28 9.78 8.83 -3.11
CA ALA A 28 8.56 9.50 -2.64
C ALA A 28 7.40 8.54 -2.38
N ALA A 29 7.53 7.25 -2.69
CA ALA A 29 6.43 6.31 -2.58
C ALA A 29 6.05 6.06 -1.12
N VAL A 30 4.74 6.09 -0.82
CA VAL A 30 4.21 5.66 0.47
C VAL A 30 4.13 4.14 0.56
N ALA A 31 3.95 3.48 -0.58
CA ALA A 31 3.96 2.03 -0.70
C ALA A 31 4.29 1.61 -2.13
N VAL A 32 4.90 0.43 -2.26
CA VAL A 32 5.16 -0.23 -3.55
C VAL A 32 4.64 -1.65 -3.48
N MET A 33 3.89 -2.08 -4.49
CA MET A 33 3.44 -3.46 -4.67
C MET A 33 4.23 -4.09 -5.83
N PRO A 34 5.31 -4.84 -5.56
CA PRO A 34 6.21 -5.37 -6.57
C PRO A 34 5.73 -6.72 -7.13
N GLY A 35 4.51 -6.76 -7.66
CA GLY A 35 3.91 -7.97 -8.22
C GLY A 35 2.41 -8.06 -7.96
N ALA A 36 1.80 -9.15 -8.42
CA ALA A 36 0.41 -9.44 -8.11
C ALA A 36 0.28 -9.97 -6.68
N PHE A 37 -0.53 -9.31 -5.85
CA PHE A 37 -0.94 -9.82 -4.56
C PHE A 37 -2.35 -10.42 -4.63
N SER A 38 -2.64 -11.33 -3.70
CA SER A 38 -3.98 -11.89 -3.53
C SER A 38 -5.02 -10.79 -3.33
N LYS A 39 -6.28 -11.05 -3.74
CA LYS A 39 -7.38 -10.08 -3.72
C LYS A 39 -7.49 -9.29 -2.39
N GLY A 40 -7.38 -9.98 -1.26
CA GLY A 40 -7.50 -9.36 0.07
C GLY A 40 -6.38 -8.35 0.34
N THR A 41 -5.13 -8.72 0.11
CA THR A 41 -3.97 -7.84 0.31
C THR A 41 -4.00 -6.65 -0.65
N THR A 42 -4.35 -6.90 -1.92
CA THR A 42 -4.52 -5.81 -2.89
C THR A 42 -5.58 -4.82 -2.42
N LEU A 43 -6.79 -5.30 -2.08
CA LEU A 43 -7.86 -4.43 -1.60
C LEU A 43 -7.46 -3.63 -0.36
N ASP A 44 -6.86 -4.29 0.63
CA ASP A 44 -6.45 -3.63 1.86
C ASP A 44 -5.38 -2.56 1.59
N LEU A 45 -4.43 -2.82 0.68
CA LEU A 45 -3.39 -1.83 0.34
C LEU A 45 -4.00 -0.60 -0.34
N PHE A 46 -4.92 -0.80 -1.28
CA PHE A 46 -5.65 0.30 -1.92
C PHE A 46 -6.47 1.10 -0.91
N THR A 47 -7.19 0.45 0.00
CA THR A 47 -7.97 1.13 1.04
C THR A 47 -7.05 1.89 2.00
N TRP A 48 -5.94 1.30 2.43
CA TRP A 48 -5.00 1.92 3.36
C TRP A 48 -4.38 3.21 2.78
N VAL A 49 -4.00 3.19 1.50
CA VAL A 49 -3.51 4.39 0.80
C VAL A 49 -4.63 5.40 0.57
N ALA A 50 -5.80 4.97 0.10
CA ALA A 50 -6.92 5.87 -0.18
C ALA A 50 -7.41 6.62 1.07
N GLU A 51 -7.38 5.95 2.22
CA GLU A 51 -7.73 6.52 3.53
C GLU A 51 -6.57 7.31 4.17
N ARG A 52 -5.44 7.50 3.46
CA ARG A 52 -4.22 8.16 3.96
C ARG A 52 -3.73 7.61 5.30
N ARG A 53 -3.89 6.30 5.54
CA ARG A 53 -3.52 5.69 6.83
C ARG A 53 -2.02 5.73 7.11
N TYR A 54 -1.20 5.89 6.08
CA TYR A 54 0.23 6.14 6.19
C TYR A 54 0.58 7.46 6.90
N GLU A 55 -0.40 8.37 7.08
CA GLU A 55 -0.23 9.65 7.79
C GLU A 55 -0.63 9.57 9.27
N LEU A 56 -1.25 8.47 9.71
CA LEU A 56 -1.72 8.32 11.09
C LEU A 56 -0.54 8.07 12.04
N ASP A 57 -0.38 8.94 13.04
CA ASP A 57 0.62 8.78 14.11
C ASP A 57 0.15 7.85 15.24
N ASN A 58 -0.48 6.74 14.87
CA ASN A 58 -0.98 5.72 15.81
C ASN A 58 -0.11 4.45 15.81
N GLY A 59 0.96 4.43 15.02
CA GLY A 59 1.85 3.27 14.86
C GLY A 59 1.25 2.10 14.08
N GLU A 60 0.10 2.26 13.41
CA GLU A 60 -0.51 1.23 12.56
C GLU A 60 0.14 1.23 11.16
N ASP A 61 1.19 0.43 10.98
CA ASP A 61 1.72 0.12 9.65
C ASP A 61 0.73 -0.72 8.81
N PHE A 62 1.00 -0.85 7.51
CA PHE A 62 0.17 -1.62 6.59
C PHE A 62 0.03 -3.10 7.00
N GLN A 63 1.07 -3.71 7.57
CA GLN A 63 1.02 -5.13 7.96
C GLN A 63 0.04 -5.35 9.10
N ARG A 64 0.06 -4.47 10.11
CA ARG A 64 -0.90 -4.49 11.23
C ARG A 64 -2.32 -4.22 10.75
N TYR A 65 -2.50 -3.22 9.88
CA TYR A 65 -3.78 -2.94 9.23
C TYR A 65 -4.31 -4.19 8.50
N HIS A 66 -3.50 -4.80 7.64
CA HIS A 66 -3.88 -5.99 6.87
C HIS A 66 -4.25 -7.17 7.77
N ALA A 67 -3.48 -7.42 8.83
CA ALA A 67 -3.76 -8.47 9.81
C ALA A 67 -5.13 -8.27 10.50
N ARG A 68 -5.43 -7.03 10.92
CA ARG A 68 -6.75 -6.68 11.51
C ARG A 68 -7.88 -6.90 10.50
N ARG A 69 -7.69 -6.47 9.24
CA ARG A 69 -8.69 -6.64 8.17
C ARG A 69 -8.96 -8.11 7.85
N ILE A 70 -7.96 -8.99 7.95
CA ILE A 70 -8.16 -10.45 7.85
C ILE A 70 -9.08 -10.94 8.96
N GLN A 71 -8.83 -10.55 10.22
CA GLN A 71 -9.66 -10.94 11.35
C GLN A 71 -11.11 -10.46 11.20
N GLU A 72 -11.30 -9.20 10.78
CA GLU A 72 -12.62 -8.62 10.53
C GLU A 72 -13.40 -9.40 9.47
N ARG A 73 -12.76 -9.74 8.33
CA ARG A 73 -13.40 -10.54 7.27
C ARG A 73 -13.74 -11.95 7.72
N ASN A 74 -12.86 -12.59 8.47
CA ASN A 74 -13.11 -13.92 9.00
C ASN A 74 -14.30 -13.92 9.97
N ASN A 75 -14.43 -12.89 10.81
CA ASN A 75 -15.54 -12.76 11.75
C ASN A 75 -16.87 -12.48 11.03
N VAL A 76 -16.86 -11.69 9.94
CA VAL A 76 -18.06 -11.45 9.12
C VAL A 76 -18.50 -12.73 8.40
N SER A 77 -17.56 -13.54 7.92
CA SER A 77 -17.87 -14.77 7.18
C SER A 77 -18.39 -15.91 8.07
N GLN A 78 -18.31 -15.78 9.39
CA GLN A 78 -18.79 -16.75 10.39
C GLN A 78 -20.17 -16.39 10.96
N LYS A 79 -20.75 -15.25 10.53
CA LYS A 79 -22.13 -14.84 10.83
C LYS A 79 -23.03 -15.16 9.64
#